data_AF-A0A4Y2IDB5-F1
#
_entry.id   AF-A0A4Y2IDB5-F1
#
_cell.length_a   1.000
_cell.length_b   1.000
_cell.length_c   1.000
_cell.angle_alpha   90.00
_cell.angle_beta   90.00
_cell.angle_gamma   90.00
#
_symmetry.space_group_name_H-M   'P 1'
#
loop_
_entity.id
_entity.type
_entity.pdbx_description
1 polymer ?
#
loop_
_entity_poly.entity_id
_entity_poly.type
_entity_poly.pdbx_seq_one_letter_code
_entity_poly.pdbx_strand_id
1 'polypeptide(L)' 'VEEIQKIQSLAAENGLDVIPLVQSFGHLEFLLKHDKYYEIREAERYPNALCPSHPSKFLFLSLNINMYDLID' A
#
# COMPACT_ATOMS: atom_id res chain seq x y z
N VAL A 1 7.20 -10.54 7.89
CA VAL A 1 7.92 -11.12 6.73
C VAL A 1 7.77 -12.63 6.72
N GLU A 2 8.05 -13.32 7.83
CA GLU A 2 7.92 -14.79 7.92
C GLU A 2 6.57 -15.37 7.46
N GLU A 3 5.44 -14.73 7.82
CA GLU A 3 4.11 -15.19 7.39
C GLU A 3 3.88 -15.06 5.88
N ILE A 4 4.39 -13.99 5.26
CA ILE A 4 4.29 -13.74 3.81
C ILE A 4 5.10 -14.81 3.07
N GLN A 5 6.33 -15.05 3.50
CA GLN A 5 7.22 -16.08 2.94
C GLN A 5 6.59 -17.48 3.02
N LYS A 6 5.88 -17.78 4.12
CA LYS A 6 5.16 -19.04 4.27
C LYS A 6 4.04 -19.18 3.24
N ILE A 7 3.25 -18.12 3.01
CA ILE A 7 2.18 -18.14 2.00
C ILE A 7 2.77 -18.35 0.60
N GLN A 8 3.87 -17.67 0.28
CA GLN A 8 4.54 -17.79 -1.02
C GLN A 8 5.12 -19.19 -1.24
N SER A 9 5.75 -19.76 -0.21
CA SER A 9 6.30 -21.12 -0.27
C SER A 9 5.20 -22.14 -0.56
N LEU A 10 4.07 -22.04 0.15
CA LEU A 10 2.91 -22.91 -0.07
C LEU A 10 2.29 -22.70 -1.47
N ALA A 11 2.22 -21.45 -1.95
CA ALA A 11 1.74 -21.16 -3.30
C ALA A 11 2.65 -21.81 -4.36
N ALA A 12 3.97 -21.67 -4.23
CA ALA A 12 4.96 -22.26 -5.12
C ALA A 12 4.90 -23.80 -5.13
N GLU A 13 4.77 -24.44 -3.96
CA GLU A 13 4.59 -25.89 -3.83
C GLU A 13 3.34 -26.41 -4.56
N ASN A 14 2.33 -25.55 -4.74
CA ASN A 14 1.08 -25.89 -5.41
C ASN A 14 0.98 -25.32 -6.85
N GLY A 15 2.07 -24.76 -7.39
CA GLY A 15 2.09 -24.19 -8.74
C GLY A 15 1.18 -22.97 -8.91
N LEU A 16 1.03 -22.16 -7.86
CA LEU A 16 0.24 -20.93 -7.86
C LEU A 16 1.14 -19.69 -7.86
N ASP A 17 0.78 -18.71 -8.69
CA ASP A 17 1.43 -17.40 -8.70
C ASP A 17 0.84 -16.48 -7.63
N VAL A 18 1.71 -15.81 -6.87
CA VAL A 18 1.30 -14.80 -5.89
C VAL A 18 1.38 -13.42 -6.55
N ILE A 19 0.23 -12.76 -6.68
CA ILE A 19 0.15 -11.39 -7.21
C ILE A 19 -0.17 -10.45 -6.04
N PRO A 20 0.80 -9.67 -5.54
CA PRO A 20 0.54 -8.73 -4.46
C PRO A 20 -0.36 -7.58 -4.92
N LEU A 21 -1.37 -7.28 -4.11
CA LEU A 21 -2.25 -6.13 -4.29
C LEU A 21 -1.83 -5.03 -3.31
N VAL A 22 -1.28 -3.95 -3.83
CA VAL A 22 -0.89 -2.80 -3.02
C VAL A 22 -1.78 -1.61 -3.33
N GLN A 23 -2.25 -0.94 -2.29
CA GLN A 23 -3.07 0.27 -2.42
C GLN A 23 -2.20 1.47 -2.78
N SER A 24 -2.53 2.15 -3.89
CA SER A 24 -1.76 3.31 -4.37
C SER A 24 -2.37 4.65 -3.97
N PHE A 25 -3.69 4.79 -4.14
CA PHE A 25 -4.40 6.06 -3.90
C PHE A 25 -5.61 5.89 -2.99
N GLY A 26 -6.40 4.84 -3.15
CA GLY A 26 -7.61 4.59 -2.36
C GLY A 26 -7.43 3.53 -1.28
N HIS A 27 -8.45 3.34 -0.45
CA HIS A 27 -8.48 2.36 0.64
C HIS A 27 -7.33 2.51 1.65
N LEU A 28 -6.92 3.77 1.89
CA LEU A 28 -5.82 4.12 2.78
C LEU A 28 -6.30 4.55 4.18
N GLU A 29 -7.50 4.15 4.62
CA GLU A 29 -8.06 4.51 5.93
C GLU A 29 -7.16 4.10 7.08
N PHE A 30 -6.42 3.00 6.93
CA PHE A 30 -5.46 2.54 7.94
C PHE A 30 -4.36 3.58 8.20
N LEU A 31 -4.01 4.39 7.21
CA LEU A 31 -2.99 5.43 7.25
C LEU A 31 -3.62 6.82 7.45
N LEU A 32 -4.51 7.23 6.54
CA LEU A 32 -5.00 8.61 6.44
C LEU A 32 -5.92 9.01 7.59
N LYS A 33 -6.36 8.07 8.43
CA LYS A 33 -7.10 8.37 9.68
C LYS A 33 -6.28 9.17 10.70
N HIS A 34 -4.95 9.16 10.60
CA HIS A 34 -4.07 9.87 11.54
C HIS A 34 -3.84 11.32 11.12
N ASP A 35 -3.86 12.25 12.07
CA ASP A 35 -3.75 13.71 11.83
C ASP A 35 -2.49 14.12 11.07
N LYS A 36 -1.38 13.38 11.26
CA LYS A 36 -0.12 13.58 10.52
C LYS A 36 -0.31 13.52 8.99
N TYR A 37 -1.34 12.82 8.52
CA TYR A 37 -1.63 12.62 7.10
C TYR A 37 -2.93 13.30 6.66
N TYR A 38 -3.45 14.26 7.44
CA TYR A 38 -4.67 15.00 7.09
C TYR A 38 -4.52 15.78 5.77
N GLU A 39 -3.42 16.52 5.63
CA GLU A 39 -3.16 17.42 4.50
C GLU A 39 -3.00 16.71 3.14
N ILE A 40 -2.74 15.39 3.16
CA ILE A 40 -2.52 14.62 1.94
C ILE A 40 -3.78 13.88 1.46
N ARG A 41 -4.92 14.06 2.13
CA ARG A 41 -6.21 13.47 1.72
C ARG A 41 -6.73 14.13 0.45
N GLU A 42 -7.36 13.37 -0.42
CA GLU A 42 -8.07 13.90 -1.61
C GLU A 42 -9.25 14.77 -1.20
N ALA A 43 -10.00 14.34 -0.19
CA ALA A 43 -11.06 15.10 0.43
C ALA A 43 -10.83 15.13 1.93
N GLU A 44 -10.71 16.33 2.52
CA GLU A 44 -10.44 16.56 3.94
C GLU A 44 -11.30 15.69 4.88
N ARG A 45 -12.60 15.59 4.56
CA ARG A 45 -13.59 14.83 5.32
C ARG A 45 -13.38 13.32 5.28
N TYR A 46 -12.75 12.79 4.24
CA TYR A 46 -12.69 11.35 3.97
C TYR A 46 -11.24 10.84 4.02
N PRO A 47 -10.88 10.03 5.03
CA PRO A 47 -9.54 9.49 5.16
C PRO A 47 -9.33 8.24 4.29
N ASN A 48 -9.96 8.11 3.12
CA ASN A 48 -9.88 6.89 2.31
C ASN A 48 -8.96 7.03 1.11
N ALA A 49 -8.72 8.26 0.63
CA ALA A 49 -7.99 8.50 -0.60
C ALA A 49 -6.91 9.59 -0.44
N LEU A 50 -5.76 9.36 -1.05
CA LEU A 50 -4.65 10.30 -1.15
C LEU A 50 -4.85 11.23 -2.34
N CYS A 51 -4.65 12.53 -2.13
CA CYS A 51 -4.81 13.55 -3.17
C CYS A 51 -3.78 13.35 -4.30
N PRO A 52 -4.22 13.05 -5.55
CA PRO A 52 -3.30 12.77 -6.65
C PRO A 52 -2.49 13.98 -7.11
N SER A 53 -2.86 15.20 -6.74
CA SER A 53 -2.10 16.42 -7.07
C SER A 53 -1.15 16.85 -5.94
N HIS A 54 -1.23 16.24 -4.76
CA HIS A 54 -0.43 16.67 -3.61
C HIS A 54 1.06 16.32 -3.81
N PRO A 55 2.01 17.25 -3.59
CA PRO A 55 3.45 17.03 -3.84
C PRO A 55 4.02 15.79 -3.13
N SER A 56 3.57 15.54 -1.90
CA SER A 56 4.00 14.39 -1.09
C SER A 56 3.53 13.01 -1.61
N LYS A 57 2.71 12.94 -2.66
CA LYS A 57 2.23 11.67 -3.24
C LYS A 57 3.37 10.75 -3.69
N PHE A 58 4.44 11.33 -4.22
CA PHE A 58 5.56 10.57 -4.77
C PHE A 58 6.31 9.82 -3.67
N LEU A 59 6.47 10.44 -2.50
CA LEU A 59 7.08 9.76 -1.35
C LEU A 59 6.24 8.56 -0.90
N PHE A 60 4.91 8.70 -0.91
CA PHE A 60 4.02 7.62 -0.50
C PHE A 60 4.01 6.46 -1.51
N LEU A 61 3.92 6.77 -2.81
CA LEU A 61 3.96 5.75 -3.86
C LEU A 61 5.30 5.00 -3.89
N SER A 62 6.43 5.70 -3.74
CA SER A 62 7.74 5.05 -3.72
C SER A 62 7.90 4.07 -2.55
N LEU A 63 7.34 4.38 -1.37
CA LEU A 63 7.35 3.47 -0.22
C LEU A 63 6.47 2.23 -0.44
N ASN A 64 5.32 2.38 -1.11
CA ASN A 64 4.42 1.27 -1.40
C ASN A 64 4.92 0.39 -2.56
N ILE A 65 5.63 0.97 -3.53
CA ILE A 65 6.27 0.21 -4.61
C ILE A 65 7.44 -0.62 -4.07
N ASN A 66 8.24 -0.10 -3.13
CA ASN A 66 9.30 -0.90 -2.51
C ASN A 66 8.77 -2.14 -1.77
N MET A 67 7.49 -2.13 -1.37
CA MET A 67 6.83 -3.30 -0.80
C MET A 67 6.64 -4.42 -1.82
N TYR A 68 6.52 -4.13 -3.12
CA TYR A 68 6.60 -5.16 -4.18
C TYR A 68 8.00 -5.81 -4.19
N ASP A 69 9.05 -4.99 -4.17
CA ASP A 69 10.45 -5.48 -4.18
C ASP A 69 10.83 -6.27 -2.91
N LEU A 70 10.07 -6.13 -1.82
CA LEU A 70 10.24 -6.86 -0.56
C LEU A 70 9.49 -8.19 -0.52
N ILE A 71 8.55 -8.37 -1.45
CA ILE A 71 7.71 -9.56 -1.55
C ILE A 71 8.28 -10.51 -2.62
N ASP A 72 8.90 -10.02 -3.70
CA ASP A 72 9.70 -10.86 -4.62
C ASP A 72 11.04 -11.29 -4.02
#